data_AF-A0A6P0SWE8-F1
#
_entry.id   AF-A0A6P0SWE8-F1
#
_cell.length_a   1.000
_cell.length_b   1.000
_cell.length_c   1.000
_cell.angle_alpha   90.00
_cell.angle_beta   90.00
_cell.angle_gamma   90.00
#
_symmetry.space_group_name_H-M   'P 1'
#
loop_
_entity.id
_entity.type
_entity.pdbx_description
1 polymer ?
#
loop_
_entity_poly.entity_id
_entity_poly.type
_entity_poly.pdbx_seq_one_letter_code
_entity_poly.pdbx_strand_id
1 'polypeptide(L)'
;MTTSLQPPEPVVYQGQFGEFTITESDRIGVVIYRAGLVVAALSFAIASNLILLRGASPSILNVLTPLYGLFCLALGVSLVTIHIYLAPLHRLLQIFWGIGCISAIVLAFSSNEPLALYIYNHPISLFGIGFTFAALTGIYFKEAFCFNRLETKFLTPLVPMLLLGHLVGFWSTDWEMILLGLWAVLFMVFALRKVLQPIPPDIGDKSVFEYLKKKRV
;
A
#
# COMPACT_ATOMS: atom_id res chain seq x y z
N MET A 1 48.13 -10.60 5.74
CA MET A 1 47.27 -10.71 6.93
C MET A 1 45.85 -10.39 6.49
N THR A 2 45.04 -11.41 6.23
CA THR A 2 43.63 -11.26 5.86
C THR A 2 42.81 -11.23 7.15
N THR A 3 42.39 -10.03 7.55
CA THR A 3 41.46 -9.84 8.66
C THR A 3 40.12 -10.48 8.27
N SER A 4 39.82 -11.68 8.78
CA SER A 4 38.49 -12.25 8.62
C SER A 4 37.53 -11.37 9.40
N LEU A 5 36.67 -10.62 8.70
CA LEU A 5 35.56 -9.91 9.33
C LEU A 5 34.62 -10.97 9.89
N GLN A 6 34.73 -11.25 11.19
CA GLN A 6 33.68 -11.97 11.90
C GLN A 6 32.37 -11.23 11.65
N PRO A 7 31.28 -11.93 11.28
CA PRO A 7 29.98 -11.29 11.20
C PRO A 7 29.69 -10.65 12.57
N PRO A 8 29.20 -9.40 12.60
CA PRO A 8 28.90 -8.73 13.86
C PRO A 8 27.93 -9.59 14.67
N GLU A 9 28.17 -9.69 15.98
CA GLU A 9 27.27 -10.43 16.87
C GLU A 9 25.83 -9.89 16.76
N PRO A 10 24.82 -10.77 16.76
CA PRO A 10 23.44 -10.35 16.59
C PRO A 10 23.01 -9.45 17.75
N VAL A 11 22.54 -8.25 17.42
CA VAL A 11 21.98 -7.32 18.40
C VAL A 11 20.75 -7.94 19.06
N VAL A 12 20.79 -8.08 20.39
CA VAL A 12 19.68 -8.57 21.21
C VAL A 12 18.83 -7.37 21.65
N TYR A 13 17.53 -7.46 21.39
CA TYR A 13 16.54 -6.45 21.77
C TYR A 13 15.72 -6.97 22.96
N GLN A 14 15.36 -6.08 23.87
CA GLN A 14 14.43 -6.38 24.96
C GLN A 14 13.00 -6.11 24.48
N GLY A 15 12.20 -7.18 24.34
CA GLY A 15 10.78 -7.10 24.00
C GLY A 15 9.87 -7.16 25.23
N GLN A 16 8.58 -6.99 25.00
CA GLN A 16 7.53 -7.02 26.03
C GLN A 16 7.40 -8.41 26.68
N PHE A 17 7.64 -9.49 25.93
CA PHE A 17 7.50 -10.88 26.39
C PHE A 17 8.83 -11.65 26.43
N GLY A 18 9.96 -10.95 26.32
CA GLY A 18 11.30 -11.53 26.38
C GLY A 18 12.25 -10.95 25.34
N GLU A 19 13.48 -11.47 25.34
CA GLU A 19 14.51 -11.09 24.38
C GLU A 19 14.20 -11.58 22.97
N PHE A 20 14.56 -10.79 21.96
CA PHE A 20 14.47 -11.20 20.57
C PHE A 20 15.62 -10.63 19.73
N THR A 21 15.90 -11.29 18.60
CA THR A 21 16.90 -10.84 17.64
C THR A 21 16.25 -10.59 16.27
N ILE A 22 16.77 -9.57 15.58
CA ILE A 22 16.40 -9.28 14.19
C ILE A 22 17.39 -9.96 13.26
N THR A 23 16.87 -10.84 12.39
CA THR A 23 17.65 -11.60 11.42
C THR A 23 17.85 -10.83 10.12
N GLU A 24 18.82 -11.25 9.30
CA GLU A 24 19.00 -10.69 7.96
C GLU A 24 17.77 -10.92 7.06
N SER A 25 17.07 -12.05 7.21
CA SER A 25 15.82 -12.29 6.50
C SER A 25 14.74 -11.25 6.84
N ASP A 26 14.61 -10.89 8.13
CA ASP A 26 13.68 -9.85 8.57
C ASP A 26 14.02 -8.49 7.92
N ARG A 27 15.32 -8.16 7.84
CA ARG A 27 15.81 -6.93 7.20
C ARG A 27 15.54 -6.91 5.70
N ILE A 28 15.83 -8.00 5.00
CA ILE A 28 15.55 -8.15 3.58
C ILE A 28 14.04 -8.01 3.32
N GLY A 29 13.21 -8.62 4.16
CA GLY A 29 11.75 -8.48 4.10
C GLY A 29 11.31 -7.01 4.15
N VAL A 30 11.86 -6.21 5.07
CA VAL A 30 11.58 -4.77 5.15
C VAL A 30 12.05 -4.01 3.90
N VAL A 31 13.21 -4.35 3.35
CA VAL A 31 13.72 -3.70 2.12
C VAL A 31 12.78 -3.98 0.94
N ILE A 32 12.35 -5.23 0.76
CA ILE A 32 11.41 -5.62 -0.30
C ILE A 32 10.07 -4.91 -0.12
N TYR A 33 9.54 -4.89 1.10
CA TYR A 33 8.32 -4.17 1.47
C TYR A 33 8.38 -2.69 1.07
N ARG A 34 9.46 -2.00 1.45
CA ARG A 34 9.62 -0.56 1.16
C ARG A 34 9.80 -0.31 -0.34
N ALA A 35 10.56 -1.14 -1.02
CA ALA A 35 10.75 -1.05 -2.48
C ALA A 35 9.42 -1.21 -3.21
N GLY A 36 8.61 -2.20 -2.82
CA GLY A 36 7.26 -2.39 -3.35
C GLY A 36 6.37 -1.16 -3.12
N LEU A 37 6.39 -0.56 -1.93
CA LEU A 37 5.62 0.65 -1.65
C LEU A 37 6.05 1.84 -2.50
N VAL A 38 7.36 2.00 -2.76
CA VAL A 38 7.87 3.06 -3.63
C VAL A 38 7.40 2.84 -5.07
N VAL A 39 7.48 1.62 -5.59
CA VAL A 39 7.00 1.31 -6.95
C VAL A 39 5.50 1.53 -7.06
N ALA A 40 4.72 1.13 -6.05
CA ALA A 40 3.29 1.41 -5.99
C ALA A 40 3.00 2.92 -5.99
N ALA A 41 3.67 3.69 -5.14
CA ALA A 41 3.50 5.13 -5.06
C ALA A 41 3.87 5.85 -6.36
N LEU A 42 4.97 5.44 -7.01
CA LEU A 42 5.39 5.98 -8.30
C LEU A 42 4.38 5.66 -9.40
N SER A 43 3.92 4.41 -9.48
CA SER A 43 2.94 3.99 -10.49
C SER A 43 1.64 4.79 -10.35
N PHE A 44 1.17 4.96 -9.10
CA PHE A 44 0.00 5.77 -8.79
C PHE A 44 0.22 7.24 -9.13
N ALA A 45 1.34 7.84 -8.68
CA ALA A 45 1.63 9.24 -8.92
C ALA A 45 1.76 9.56 -10.42
N ILE A 46 2.41 8.70 -11.21
CA ILE A 46 2.53 8.86 -12.66
C ILE A 46 1.14 8.78 -13.30
N ALA A 47 0.32 7.78 -12.97
CA ALA A 47 -1.03 7.63 -13.48
C ALA A 47 -1.91 8.86 -13.16
N SER A 48 -1.91 9.31 -11.90
CA SER A 48 -2.64 10.50 -11.47
C SER A 48 -2.16 11.78 -12.16
N ASN A 49 -0.84 11.98 -12.30
CA ASN A 49 -0.34 13.18 -12.97
C ASN A 49 -0.63 13.18 -14.48
N LEU A 50 -0.61 12.02 -15.14
CA LEU A 50 -1.00 11.93 -16.55
C LEU A 50 -2.44 12.38 -16.75
N ILE A 51 -3.38 11.92 -15.93
CA ILE A 51 -4.79 12.30 -16.07
C ILE A 51 -5.03 13.77 -15.66
N LEU A 52 -4.42 14.24 -14.56
CA LEU A 52 -4.63 15.59 -14.05
C LEU A 52 -4.03 16.68 -14.96
N LEU A 53 -2.87 16.43 -15.58
CA LEU A 53 -2.16 17.43 -16.37
C LEU A 53 -2.51 17.39 -17.86
N ARG A 54 -2.92 16.22 -18.38
CA ARG A 54 -3.10 16.00 -19.82
C ARG A 54 -4.49 15.51 -20.20
N GLY A 55 -5.36 15.22 -19.23
CA GLY A 55 -6.74 14.78 -19.45
C GLY A 55 -6.88 13.35 -20.00
N ALA A 56 -8.13 12.95 -20.25
CA ALA A 56 -8.51 11.58 -20.62
C ALA A 56 -8.38 11.30 -22.13
N SER A 57 -7.18 11.46 -22.70
CA SER A 57 -6.94 11.03 -24.09
C SER A 57 -6.86 9.50 -24.21
N PRO A 58 -7.22 8.89 -25.36
CA PRO A 58 -7.14 7.43 -25.54
C PRO A 58 -5.76 6.84 -25.23
N SER A 59 -4.68 7.53 -25.62
CA SER A 59 -3.31 7.13 -25.31
C SER A 59 -3.01 7.11 -23.81
N ILE A 60 -3.53 8.09 -23.06
CA ILE A 60 -3.33 8.16 -21.60
C ILE A 60 -4.10 7.02 -20.94
N LEU A 61 -5.38 6.86 -21.28
CA LEU A 61 -6.23 5.81 -20.72
C LEU A 61 -5.65 4.40 -20.93
N ASN A 62 -5.04 4.14 -22.10
CA ASN A 62 -4.37 2.88 -22.38
C ASN A 62 -3.12 2.64 -21.53
N VAL A 63 -2.42 3.70 -21.12
CA VAL A 63 -1.25 3.63 -20.23
C VAL A 63 -1.66 3.47 -18.76
N LEU A 64 -2.84 3.92 -18.37
CA LEU A 64 -3.31 3.78 -16.98
C LEU A 64 -3.49 2.32 -16.56
N THR A 65 -3.97 1.44 -17.45
CA THR A 65 -4.17 0.02 -17.15
C THR A 65 -2.87 -0.71 -16.76
N PRO A 66 -1.77 -0.66 -17.55
CA PRO A 66 -0.52 -1.30 -17.14
C PRO A 66 0.11 -0.63 -15.91
N LEU A 67 -0.03 0.68 -15.72
CA LEU A 67 0.42 1.36 -14.49
C LEU A 67 -0.35 0.87 -13.26
N TYR A 68 -1.67 0.67 -13.38
CA TYR A 68 -2.49 0.10 -12.32
C TYR A 68 -2.11 -1.36 -12.05
N GLY A 69 -1.81 -2.15 -13.08
CA GLY A 69 -1.28 -3.51 -12.94
C GLY A 69 0.03 -3.54 -12.16
N LEU A 70 0.98 -2.66 -12.50
CA LEU A 70 2.25 -2.53 -11.78
C LEU A 70 2.03 -2.10 -10.32
N PHE A 71 1.13 -1.15 -10.08
CA PHE A 71 0.72 -0.73 -8.75
C PHE A 71 0.18 -1.92 -7.93
N CYS A 72 -0.72 -2.72 -8.49
CA CYS A 72 -1.30 -3.89 -7.83
C CYS A 72 -0.23 -4.93 -7.48
N LEU A 73 0.69 -5.23 -8.40
CA LEU A 73 1.78 -6.18 -8.15
C LEU A 73 2.73 -5.68 -7.04
N ALA A 74 3.14 -4.42 -7.12
CA ALA A 74 4.04 -3.81 -6.14
C ALA A 74 3.41 -3.71 -4.74
N LEU A 75 2.11 -3.39 -4.68
CA LEU A 75 1.32 -3.41 -3.46
C LEU A 75 1.21 -4.83 -2.88
N GLY A 76 0.99 -5.83 -3.73
CA GLY A 76 0.94 -7.24 -3.33
C GLY A 76 2.26 -7.72 -2.73
N VAL A 77 3.39 -7.43 -3.37
CA VAL A 77 4.74 -7.70 -2.84
C VAL A 77 4.93 -7.04 -1.47
N SER A 78 4.52 -5.78 -1.34
CA SER A 78 4.57 -5.05 -0.07
C SER A 78 3.73 -5.72 1.02
N LEU A 79 2.51 -6.13 0.68
CA LEU A 79 1.60 -6.81 1.60
C LEU A 79 2.09 -8.19 1.99
N VAL A 80 2.82 -8.92 1.15
CA VAL A 80 3.37 -10.23 1.53
C VAL A 80 4.54 -10.08 2.51
N THR A 81 5.33 -9.02 2.37
CA THR A 81 6.59 -8.83 3.10
C THR A 81 6.52 -7.87 4.30
N ILE A 82 5.42 -7.13 4.46
CA ILE A 82 5.20 -6.25 5.60
C ILE A 82 4.99 -7.03 6.90
N HIS A 83 5.63 -6.59 7.99
CA HIS A 83 5.40 -7.14 9.32
C HIS A 83 4.22 -6.43 9.99
N ILE A 84 3.16 -7.18 10.28
CA ILE A 84 1.95 -6.72 10.97
C ILE A 84 1.67 -7.68 12.12
N TYR A 85 1.61 -7.18 13.36
CA TYR A 85 1.38 -8.00 14.56
C TYR A 85 0.06 -8.77 14.52
N LEU A 86 -1.01 -8.10 14.08
CA LEU A 86 -2.35 -8.66 14.03
C LEU A 86 -2.52 -9.48 12.76
N ALA A 87 -2.28 -10.79 12.85
CA ALA A 87 -2.43 -11.71 11.72
C ALA A 87 -3.83 -11.65 11.05
N PRO A 88 -4.95 -11.51 11.78
CA PRO A 88 -6.27 -11.33 11.15
C PRO A 88 -6.35 -10.07 10.29
N LEU A 89 -5.80 -8.95 10.77
CA LEU A 89 -5.75 -7.70 10.01
C LEU A 89 -4.90 -7.89 8.74
N HIS A 90 -3.72 -8.49 8.87
CA HIS A 90 -2.83 -8.74 7.73
C HIS A 90 -3.51 -9.56 6.63
N ARG A 91 -4.19 -10.65 7.01
CA ARG A 91 -4.95 -11.50 6.09
C ARG A 91 -6.12 -10.76 5.45
N LEU A 92 -6.83 -9.93 6.21
CA LEU A 92 -7.90 -9.10 5.67
C LEU A 92 -7.41 -8.18 4.56
N LEU A 93 -6.25 -7.52 4.75
CA LEU A 93 -5.65 -6.66 3.72
C LEU A 93 -5.24 -7.44 2.47
N GLN A 94 -4.71 -8.66 2.64
CA GLN A 94 -4.38 -9.55 1.51
C GLN A 94 -5.63 -10.00 0.75
N ILE A 95 -6.72 -10.32 1.45
CA ILE A 95 -8.01 -10.66 0.83
C ILE A 95 -8.56 -9.46 0.06
N PHE A 96 -8.56 -8.27 0.66
CA PHE A 96 -8.98 -7.03 0.00
C PHE A 96 -8.18 -6.76 -1.27
N TRP A 97 -6.85 -6.87 -1.20
CA TRP A 97 -6.00 -6.77 -2.37
C TRP A 97 -6.35 -7.81 -3.45
N GLY A 98 -6.57 -9.07 -3.05
CA GLY A 98 -6.93 -10.16 -3.95
C GLY A 98 -8.27 -9.90 -4.67
N ILE A 99 -9.31 -9.52 -3.93
CA ILE A 99 -10.62 -9.16 -4.48
C ILE A 99 -10.45 -8.04 -5.50
N GLY A 100 -9.78 -6.95 -5.13
CA GLY A 100 -9.61 -5.81 -6.02
C GLY A 100 -8.80 -6.12 -7.28
N CYS A 101 -7.76 -6.96 -7.20
CA CYS A 101 -6.99 -7.40 -8.36
C CYS A 101 -7.82 -8.31 -9.28
N ILE A 102 -8.54 -9.28 -8.74
CA ILE A 102 -9.40 -10.17 -9.52
C ILE A 102 -10.50 -9.36 -10.22
N SER A 103 -11.16 -8.44 -9.52
CA SER A 103 -12.14 -7.54 -10.12
C SER A 103 -11.54 -6.70 -11.24
N ALA A 104 -10.34 -6.13 -11.05
CA ALA A 104 -9.68 -5.35 -12.08
C ALA A 104 -9.39 -6.17 -13.35
N ILE A 105 -8.91 -7.42 -13.18
CA ILE A 105 -8.67 -8.34 -14.29
C ILE A 105 -9.97 -8.63 -15.03
N VAL A 106 -11.02 -9.04 -14.30
CA VAL A 106 -12.33 -9.35 -14.90
C VAL A 106 -12.88 -8.17 -15.68
N LEU A 107 -12.84 -6.96 -15.11
CA LEU A 107 -13.33 -5.75 -15.76
C LEU A 107 -12.49 -5.36 -16.98
N ALA A 108 -11.17 -5.50 -16.91
CA ALA A 108 -10.27 -5.19 -18.03
C ALA A 108 -10.48 -6.10 -19.24
N PHE A 109 -10.94 -7.35 -19.04
CA PHE A 109 -11.24 -8.28 -20.13
C PHE A 109 -12.71 -8.29 -20.56
N SER A 110 -13.63 -7.83 -19.70
CA SER A 110 -15.07 -7.85 -19.99
C SER A 110 -15.57 -6.58 -20.68
N SER A 111 -14.81 -5.48 -20.61
CA SER A 111 -15.17 -4.19 -21.20
C SER A 111 -14.41 -3.92 -22.49
N ASN A 112 -15.06 -3.27 -23.46
CA ASN A 112 -14.40 -2.72 -24.66
C ASN A 112 -13.77 -1.34 -24.38
N GLU A 113 -14.00 -0.77 -23.19
CA GLU A 113 -13.45 0.52 -22.78
C GLU A 113 -12.19 0.33 -21.93
N PRO A 114 -11.25 1.30 -21.95
CA PRO A 114 -10.13 1.31 -21.01
C PRO A 114 -10.61 1.22 -19.55
N LEU A 115 -9.94 0.39 -18.76
CA LEU A 115 -10.34 0.06 -17.38
C LEU A 115 -10.65 1.31 -16.52
N ALA A 116 -9.77 2.32 -16.56
CA ALA A 116 -9.93 3.54 -15.77
C ALA A 116 -11.20 4.33 -16.16
N LEU A 117 -11.54 4.37 -17.45
CA LEU A 117 -12.74 5.05 -17.94
C LEU A 117 -14.00 4.29 -17.54
N TYR A 118 -13.98 2.96 -17.69
CA TYR A 118 -15.10 2.10 -17.28
C TYR A 118 -15.42 2.28 -15.80
N ILE A 119 -14.41 2.27 -14.92
CA ILE A 119 -14.61 2.42 -13.46
C ILE A 119 -15.22 3.78 -13.13
N TYR A 120 -14.71 4.84 -13.76
CA TYR A 120 -15.19 6.21 -13.54
C TYR A 120 -16.67 6.38 -13.96
N ASN A 121 -17.07 5.76 -15.07
CA ASN A 121 -18.45 5.82 -15.57
C ASN A 121 -19.39 4.83 -14.88
N HIS A 122 -18.85 3.78 -14.24
CA HIS A 122 -19.62 2.78 -13.51
C HIS A 122 -19.14 2.67 -12.05
N PRO A 123 -19.48 3.64 -11.17
CA PRO A 123 -18.95 3.71 -9.82
C PRO A 123 -19.25 2.47 -8.95
N ILE A 124 -20.33 1.74 -9.26
CA ILE A 124 -20.67 0.45 -8.61
C ILE A 124 -19.52 -0.57 -8.70
N SER A 125 -18.67 -0.48 -9.73
CA SER A 125 -17.47 -1.31 -9.87
C SER A 125 -16.49 -1.18 -8.69
N LEU A 126 -16.57 -0.09 -7.91
CA LEU A 126 -15.79 0.11 -6.68
C LEU A 126 -16.09 -0.93 -5.60
N PHE A 127 -17.25 -1.60 -5.61
CA PHE A 127 -17.49 -2.76 -4.74
C PHE A 127 -16.63 -3.99 -5.09
N GLY A 128 -15.92 -3.97 -6.21
CA GLY A 128 -14.86 -4.92 -6.53
C GLY A 128 -13.49 -4.27 -6.44
N ILE A 129 -13.16 -3.41 -7.41
CA ILE A 129 -11.81 -2.85 -7.55
C ILE A 129 -11.41 -1.93 -6.38
N GLY A 130 -12.39 -1.30 -5.72
CA GLY A 130 -12.15 -0.45 -4.56
C GLY A 130 -11.50 -1.18 -3.39
N PHE A 131 -11.61 -2.50 -3.31
CA PHE A 131 -10.94 -3.31 -2.29
C PHE A 131 -9.41 -3.25 -2.38
N THR A 132 -8.81 -3.01 -3.55
CA THR A 132 -7.37 -2.74 -3.65
C THR A 132 -6.99 -1.51 -2.82
N PHE A 133 -7.81 -0.46 -2.88
CA PHE A 133 -7.58 0.77 -2.14
C PHE A 133 -7.97 0.66 -0.67
N ALA A 134 -8.92 -0.22 -0.32
CA ALA A 134 -9.17 -0.60 1.07
C ALA A 134 -7.93 -1.27 1.70
N ALA A 135 -7.26 -2.18 0.97
CA ALA A 135 -6.01 -2.79 1.40
C ALA A 135 -4.90 -1.73 1.63
N LEU A 136 -4.74 -0.81 0.67
CA LEU A 136 -3.79 0.29 0.79
C LEU A 136 -4.11 1.23 1.96
N THR A 137 -5.38 1.54 2.19
CA THR A 137 -5.86 2.34 3.33
C THR A 137 -5.48 1.68 4.65
N GLY A 138 -5.57 0.34 4.73
CA GLY A 138 -5.12 -0.42 5.90
C GLY A 138 -3.62 -0.28 6.18
N ILE A 139 -2.77 -0.15 5.14
CA ILE A 139 -1.34 0.15 5.32
C ILE A 139 -1.17 1.54 5.92
N TYR A 140 -1.86 2.56 5.40
CA TYR A 140 -1.79 3.91 5.98
C TYR A 140 -2.27 3.95 7.42
N PHE A 141 -3.37 3.27 7.72
CA PHE A 141 -3.90 3.17 9.08
C PHE A 141 -2.88 2.55 10.03
N LYS A 142 -2.27 1.42 9.65
CA LYS A 142 -1.20 0.77 10.43
C LYS A 142 -0.06 1.74 10.71
N GLU A 143 0.38 2.48 9.70
CA GLU A 143 1.51 3.40 9.82
C GLU A 143 1.17 4.66 10.62
N ALA A 144 -0.06 5.16 10.52
CA ALA A 144 -0.56 6.25 11.37
C ALA A 144 -0.56 5.85 12.85
N PHE A 145 -0.98 4.62 13.16
CA PHE A 145 -1.00 4.10 14.52
C PHE A 145 0.41 3.80 15.06
N CYS A 146 1.27 3.16 14.26
CA CYS A 146 2.61 2.75 14.70
C CYS A 146 3.61 3.91 14.82
N PHE A 147 3.57 4.88 13.90
CA PHE A 147 4.61 5.92 13.78
C PHE A 147 4.09 7.34 13.87
N ASN A 148 2.80 7.53 14.13
CA ASN A 148 2.17 8.84 14.33
C ASN A 148 2.44 9.82 13.16
N ARG A 149 2.55 9.30 11.93
CA ARG A 149 2.88 10.10 10.73
C ARG A 149 1.67 10.93 10.30
N LEU A 150 1.90 12.19 9.95
CA LEU A 150 0.81 13.11 9.57
C LEU A 150 0.22 12.70 8.22
N GLU A 151 1.06 12.42 7.23
CA GLU A 151 0.61 12.06 5.88
C GLU A 151 -0.30 10.84 5.89
N THR A 152 -0.01 9.82 6.70
CA THR A 152 -0.86 8.62 6.76
C THR A 152 -2.15 8.84 7.54
N LYS A 153 -2.16 9.75 8.53
CA LYS A 153 -3.40 10.18 9.20
C LYS A 153 -4.35 10.91 8.27
N PHE A 154 -3.83 11.65 7.29
CA PHE A 154 -4.65 12.28 6.25
C PHE A 154 -5.05 11.30 5.15
N LEU A 155 -4.13 10.45 4.69
CA LEU A 155 -4.41 9.44 3.67
C LEU A 155 -5.49 8.44 4.11
N THR A 156 -5.48 8.04 5.38
CA THR A 156 -6.42 7.04 5.92
C THR A 156 -7.90 7.42 5.70
N PRO A 157 -8.37 8.63 6.04
CA PRO A 157 -9.72 9.08 5.70
C PRO A 157 -9.86 9.59 4.27
N LEU A 158 -8.81 10.16 3.66
CA LEU A 158 -8.90 10.77 2.33
C LEU A 158 -9.27 9.74 1.25
N VAL A 159 -8.64 8.57 1.24
CA VAL A 159 -8.89 7.54 0.24
C VAL A 159 -10.34 7.04 0.26
N PRO A 160 -10.89 6.54 1.39
CA PRO A 160 -12.28 6.10 1.43
C PRO A 160 -13.26 7.26 1.20
N MET A 161 -12.95 8.48 1.68
CA MET A 161 -13.79 9.66 1.43
C MET A 161 -13.91 9.98 -0.06
N LEU A 162 -12.81 9.97 -0.81
CA LEU A 162 -12.82 10.18 -2.25
C LEU A 162 -13.63 9.08 -2.95
N LEU A 163 -13.30 7.81 -2.70
CA LEU A 163 -13.92 6.70 -3.42
C LEU A 163 -15.41 6.52 -3.09
N LEU A 164 -15.80 6.64 -1.82
CA LEU A 164 -17.21 6.53 -1.43
C LEU A 164 -18.00 7.74 -1.90
N GLY A 165 -17.41 8.94 -1.89
CA GLY A 165 -18.09 10.11 -2.44
C GLY A 165 -18.28 10.01 -3.96
N HIS A 166 -17.33 9.44 -4.71
CA HIS A 166 -17.50 9.14 -6.13
C HIS A 166 -18.60 8.08 -6.35
N LEU A 167 -18.61 7.03 -5.53
CA LEU A 167 -19.63 5.96 -5.58
C LEU A 167 -21.06 6.50 -5.47
N VAL A 168 -21.30 7.50 -4.61
CA VAL A 168 -22.62 8.08 -4.38
C VAL A 168 -22.88 9.36 -5.18
N GLY A 169 -21.95 9.78 -6.04
CA GLY A 169 -22.06 11.01 -6.84
C GLY A 169 -22.03 12.30 -6.02
N PHE A 170 -21.36 12.30 -4.87
CA PHE A 170 -21.26 13.46 -3.97
C PHE A 170 -20.28 14.53 -4.47
N TRP A 171 -19.20 14.13 -5.14
CA TRP A 171 -18.15 15.05 -5.58
C TRP A 171 -18.47 15.67 -6.95
N SER A 172 -18.08 16.93 -7.13
CA SER A 172 -17.84 17.46 -8.48
C SER A 172 -16.50 16.95 -9.00
N THR A 173 -16.33 16.92 -10.32
CA THR A 173 -15.07 16.51 -10.96
C THR A 173 -13.87 17.31 -10.46
N ASP A 174 -14.02 18.61 -10.20
CA ASP A 174 -12.96 19.46 -9.64
C ASP A 174 -12.49 18.95 -8.27
N TRP A 175 -13.42 18.57 -7.39
CA TRP A 175 -13.08 18.02 -6.08
C TRP A 175 -12.41 16.65 -6.19
N GLU A 176 -12.85 15.79 -7.09
CA GLU A 176 -12.19 14.50 -7.33
C GLU A 176 -10.75 14.68 -7.79
N MET A 177 -10.51 15.65 -8.69
CA MET A 177 -9.16 15.99 -9.17
C MET A 177 -8.26 16.50 -8.03
N ILE A 178 -8.78 17.40 -7.18
CA ILE A 178 -8.03 17.92 -6.02
C ILE A 178 -7.69 16.79 -5.04
N LEU A 179 -8.67 15.96 -4.68
CA LEU A 179 -8.47 14.85 -3.75
C LEU A 179 -7.52 13.80 -4.31
N LEU A 180 -7.59 13.49 -5.61
CA LEU A 180 -6.67 12.59 -6.30
C LEU A 180 -5.24 13.16 -6.30
N GLY A 181 -5.08 14.45 -6.57
CA GLY A 181 -3.79 15.14 -6.52
C GLY A 181 -3.17 15.10 -5.11
N LEU A 182 -3.97 15.39 -4.08
CA LEU A 182 -3.55 15.29 -2.68
C LEU A 182 -3.13 13.87 -2.31
N TRP A 183 -3.89 12.86 -2.74
CA TRP A 183 -3.52 11.46 -2.54
C TRP A 183 -2.16 11.16 -3.18
N ALA A 184 -1.94 11.53 -4.44
CA ALA A 184 -0.70 11.25 -5.15
C ALA A 184 0.52 11.85 -4.43
N VAL A 185 0.42 13.11 -3.99
CA VAL A 185 1.49 13.79 -3.26
C VAL A 185 1.74 13.13 -1.90
N LEU A 186 0.70 12.92 -1.10
CA LEU A 186 0.85 12.36 0.24
C LEU A 186 1.36 10.92 0.21
N PHE A 187 0.94 10.12 -0.79
CA PHE A 187 1.43 8.74 -0.95
C PHE A 187 2.92 8.72 -1.29
N MET A 188 3.38 9.62 -2.16
CA MET A 188 4.81 9.79 -2.45
C MET A 188 5.60 10.22 -1.22
N VAL A 189 5.08 11.20 -0.44
CA VAL A 189 5.71 11.62 0.82
C VAL A 189 5.83 10.45 1.79
N PHE A 190 4.76 9.67 1.95
CA PHE A 190 4.75 8.47 2.78
C PHE A 190 5.82 7.47 2.32
N ALA A 191 5.84 7.10 1.04
CA ALA A 191 6.77 6.12 0.51
C ALA A 191 8.24 6.56 0.66
N LEU A 192 8.57 7.83 0.38
CA LEU A 192 9.93 8.36 0.55
C LEU A 192 10.37 8.37 2.00
N ARG A 193 9.48 8.76 2.94
CA ARG A 193 9.79 8.73 4.37
C ARG A 193 10.02 7.31 4.88
N LYS A 194 9.33 6.31 4.32
CA LYS A 194 9.59 4.90 4.64
C LYS A 194 11.00 4.46 4.25
N VAL A 195 11.54 4.94 3.12
CA VAL A 195 12.92 4.62 2.72
C VAL A 195 13.93 5.13 3.75
N LEU A 196 13.72 6.33 4.29
CA LEU A 196 14.64 6.98 5.23
C LEU A 196 14.54 6.44 6.67
N GLN A 197 13.48 5.69 7.00
CA GLN A 197 13.24 5.20 8.36
C GLN A 197 14.24 4.09 8.74
N PRO A 198 14.69 3.98 10.02
CA PRO A 198 15.41 2.79 10.47
C PRO A 198 14.62 1.50 10.22
N ILE A 199 15.29 0.38 9.96
CA ILE A 199 14.63 -0.92 9.68
C ILE A 199 13.96 -1.54 10.91
N PRO A 200 14.59 -1.62 12.11
CA PRO A 200 14.04 -2.36 13.25
C PRO A 200 12.59 -2.00 13.63
N PRO A 201 12.17 -0.73 13.62
CA PRO A 201 10.80 -0.37 13.94
C PRO A 201 9.75 -0.95 12.97
N ASP A 202 10.12 -1.25 11.72
CA ASP A 202 9.21 -1.86 10.73
C ASP A 202 9.01 -3.36 10.93
N ILE A 203 9.90 -4.02 11.67
CA ILE A 203 9.77 -5.43 12.05
C ILE A 203 8.91 -5.53 13.30
N GLY A 204 9.12 -4.61 14.24
CA GLY A 204 8.47 -4.63 15.55
C GLY A 204 9.11 -5.63 16.52
N ASP A 205 8.46 -5.77 17.67
CA ASP A 205 8.82 -6.65 18.78
C ASP A 205 8.41 -8.09 18.48
N LYS A 206 9.38 -8.92 18.08
CA LYS A 206 9.14 -10.33 17.76
C LYS A 206 8.62 -11.15 18.94
N SER A 207 8.88 -10.73 20.18
CA SER A 207 8.32 -11.42 21.36
C SER A 207 6.79 -11.33 21.40
N VAL A 208 6.21 -10.22 20.91
CA VAL A 208 4.76 -10.06 20.77
C VAL A 208 4.20 -11.01 19.72
N PHE A 209 4.89 -11.17 18.57
CA PHE A 209 4.47 -12.12 17.54
C PHE A 209 4.45 -13.56 18.07
N GLU A 210 5.47 -13.97 18.81
CA GLU A 210 5.54 -15.31 19.41
C GLU A 210 4.45 -15.51 20.46
N TYR A 211 4.18 -14.50 21.28
CA TYR A 211 3.11 -14.53 22.27
C TYR A 211 1.72 -14.66 21.65
N LEU A 212 1.41 -13.84 20.63
CA LEU A 212 0.11 -13.90 19.92
C LEU A 212 -0.07 -15.24 19.21
N LYS A 213 1.00 -15.78 18.60
CA LYS A 213 0.99 -17.11 17.96
C LYS A 213 0.67 -18.22 18.97
N LYS A 214 1.24 -18.17 20.18
CA LYS A 214 0.93 -19.11 21.28
C LYS A 214 -0.55 -19.00 21.71
N LYS A 215 -1.12 -17.79 21.68
CA LYS A 215 -2.53 -17.54 22.01
C LYS A 215 -3.52 -17.84 20.88
N ARG A 216 -3.05 -18.18 19.67
CA ARG A 216 -3.88 -18.38 18.46
C ARG A 216 -4.78 -17.17 18.13
N VAL A 217 -4.32 -15.96 18.41
CA VAL A 217 -4.99 -14.69 18.06
C VAL A 217 -4.27 -14.03 16.90
#